data_AF-A0AAX3ZZM3-F1
#
_entry.id   AF-A0AAX3ZZM3-F1
#
_cell.length_a   1.000
_cell.length_b   1.000
_cell.length_c   1.000
_cell.angle_alpha   90.00
_cell.angle_beta   90.00
_cell.angle_gamma   90.00
#
_symmetry.space_group_name_H-M   'P 1'
#
loop_
_entity.id
_entity.type
_entity.pdbx_description
1 polymer ?
#
loop_
_entity_poly.entity_id
_entity_poly.type
_entity_poly.pdbx_seq_one_letter_code
_entity_poly.pdbx_strand_id
1 'polypeptide(L)'
;MTISTWFAVLAFFLFVAPGLLYDLASAKKRIKRPETAFTEISRTALVSTVCSLAALGLLAIVSWITGICGVHPLPNLPALIRGGTVYIADHLGEVVFAAALGLALSLGISYLGYWYIHRGEPSDIDYISAWRSVLRDDRPTPTTPVHVMVKLKNGSTWAGRVAKYSPDPDLADRELVLEPPLAARKDSTVDIKPLNAKWTRVILSGPEIVSIAVSYGDATSPPPPPAPPTTP
;
A
#
# COMPACT_ATOMS: atom_id res chain seq x y z
N MET A 1 -32.27 25.50 -3.53
CA MET A 1 -31.32 25.01 -4.54
C MET A 1 -30.95 23.59 -4.19
N THR A 2 -31.39 22.60 -4.97
CA THR A 2 -30.95 21.21 -4.81
C THR A 2 -29.55 21.11 -5.39
N ILE A 3 -28.53 20.92 -4.55
CA ILE A 3 -27.23 20.45 -5.03
C ILE A 3 -27.49 19.20 -5.84
N SER A 4 -27.08 19.19 -7.12
CA SER A 4 -27.19 17.98 -7.92
C SER A 4 -26.35 16.91 -7.23
N THR A 5 -26.90 15.70 -7.08
CA THR A 5 -26.22 14.59 -6.40
C THR A 5 -24.81 14.38 -6.95
N TRP A 6 -24.63 14.57 -8.26
CA TRP A 6 -23.35 14.52 -8.95
C TRP A 6 -22.34 15.59 -8.49
N PHE A 7 -22.79 16.83 -8.26
CA PHE A 7 -21.90 17.90 -7.75
C PHE A 7 -21.42 17.58 -6.33
N ALA A 8 -22.31 17.06 -5.46
CA ALA A 8 -21.92 16.65 -4.11
C ALA A 8 -20.87 15.53 -4.14
N VAL A 9 -21.03 14.53 -5.02
CA VAL A 9 -20.07 13.43 -5.19
C VAL A 9 -18.72 13.96 -5.69
N LEU A 10 -18.72 14.84 -6.68
CA LEU A 10 -17.49 15.42 -7.21
C LEU A 10 -16.76 16.28 -6.17
N ALA A 11 -17.51 17.11 -5.43
CA ALA A 11 -16.97 17.88 -4.31
C ALA A 11 -16.38 16.98 -3.22
N PHE A 12 -17.06 15.89 -2.86
CA PHE A 12 -16.55 14.92 -1.90
C PHE A 12 -15.17 14.37 -2.30
N PHE A 13 -15.02 13.90 -3.56
CA PHE A 13 -13.73 13.40 -4.03
C PHE A 13 -12.64 14.48 -4.06
N LEU A 14 -12.99 15.70 -4.48
CA LEU A 14 -12.07 16.84 -4.47
C LEU A 14 -11.56 17.16 -3.06
N PHE A 15 -12.46 17.18 -2.07
CA PHE A 15 -12.10 17.49 -0.70
C PHE A 15 -11.34 16.36 -0.03
N VAL A 16 -11.62 15.09 -0.33
CA VAL A 16 -10.93 13.94 0.29
C VAL A 16 -9.58 13.63 -0.35
N ALA A 17 -9.37 14.02 -1.61
CA ALA A 17 -8.17 13.66 -2.37
C ALA A 17 -6.82 14.04 -1.70
N PRO A 18 -6.64 15.23 -1.08
CA PRO A 18 -5.36 15.59 -0.46
C PRO A 18 -5.01 14.72 0.75
N GLY A 19 -5.97 14.42 1.62
CA GLY A 19 -5.75 13.52 2.74
C GLY A 19 -5.55 12.08 2.30
N LEU A 20 -6.24 11.64 1.24
CA LEU A 20 -6.05 10.31 0.68
C LEU A 20 -4.66 10.16 0.07
N LEU A 21 -4.19 11.18 -0.66
CA LEU A 21 -2.83 11.21 -1.22
C LEU A 21 -1.77 11.11 -0.11
N TYR A 22 -1.92 11.89 0.97
CA TYR A 22 -1.03 11.82 2.11
C TYR A 22 -1.01 10.42 2.72
N ASP A 23 -2.19 9.84 2.96
CA ASP A 23 -2.32 8.53 3.59
C ASP A 23 -1.71 7.41 2.74
N LEU A 24 -1.97 7.42 1.43
CA LEU A 24 -1.37 6.48 0.47
C LEU A 24 0.16 6.63 0.36
N ALA A 25 0.67 7.86 0.41
CA ALA A 25 2.11 8.11 0.40
C ALA A 25 2.77 7.64 1.70
N SER A 26 2.18 7.99 2.85
CA SER A 26 2.66 7.58 4.17
C SER A 26 2.52 6.08 4.45
N ALA A 27 1.56 5.39 3.82
CA ALA A 27 1.38 3.95 3.96
C ALA A 27 2.60 3.14 3.48
N LYS A 28 3.43 3.70 2.59
CA LYS A 28 4.67 3.07 2.11
C LYS A 28 5.82 3.16 3.12
N LYS A 29 5.74 4.09 4.07
CA LYS A 29 6.78 4.37 5.07
C LYS A 29 6.44 3.84 6.46
N ARG A 30 5.17 3.53 6.72
CA ARG A 30 4.70 3.10 8.04
C ARG A 30 4.43 1.60 8.07
N ILE A 31 4.83 0.95 9.17
CA ILE A 31 4.31 -0.37 9.54
C ILE A 31 2.81 -0.20 9.75
N LYS A 32 1.97 -0.80 8.90
CA LYS A 32 0.51 -0.84 9.10
C LYS A 32 0.21 -1.58 10.40
N ARG A 33 0.14 -0.82 11.50
CA ARG A 33 -0.56 -1.28 12.70
C ARG A 33 -2.04 -1.33 12.35
N PRO A 34 -2.80 -2.37 12.76
CA PRO A 34 -4.24 -2.36 12.58
C PRO A 34 -4.82 -1.13 13.29
N GLU A 35 -5.20 -0.12 12.52
CA GLU A 35 -5.93 1.05 12.99
C GLU A 35 -7.43 0.77 12.82
N THR A 36 -8.25 1.37 13.69
CA THR A 36 -9.69 1.31 13.50
C THR A 36 -10.08 2.14 12.27
N ALA A 37 -11.09 1.68 11.52
CA ALA A 37 -11.59 2.40 10.34
C ALA A 37 -11.94 3.88 10.66
N PHE A 38 -12.41 4.14 11.88
CA PHE A 38 -12.69 5.51 12.35
C PHE A 38 -11.43 6.39 12.40
N THR A 39 -10.30 5.86 12.87
CA THR A 39 -9.04 6.61 12.97
C THR A 39 -8.48 6.93 11.58
N GLU A 40 -8.54 5.95 10.66
CA GLU A 40 -8.08 6.10 9.28
C GLU A 40 -8.87 7.21 8.57
N ILE A 41 -10.21 7.13 8.59
CA ILE A 41 -11.10 8.12 7.97
C ILE A 41 -10.90 9.50 8.62
N SER A 42 -10.78 9.57 9.95
CA SER A 42 -10.59 10.83 10.67
C SER A 42 -9.27 11.50 10.30
N ARG A 43 -8.19 10.73 10.16
CA ARG A 43 -6.88 11.24 9.71
C ARG A 43 -6.98 11.79 8.29
N THR A 44 -7.58 11.03 7.37
CA THR A 44 -7.79 11.47 5.98
C THR A 44 -8.60 12.77 5.93
N ALA A 45 -9.68 12.87 6.70
CA ALA A 45 -10.53 14.07 6.75
C ALA A 45 -9.79 15.27 7.34
N LEU A 46 -9.02 15.08 8.41
CA LEU A 46 -8.26 16.16 9.05
C LEU A 46 -7.17 16.71 8.13
N VAL A 47 -6.36 15.82 7.53
CA VAL A 47 -5.28 16.23 6.61
C VAL A 47 -5.85 16.93 5.40
N SER A 48 -6.94 16.40 4.83
CA SER A 48 -7.66 17.03 3.74
C SER A 48 -8.09 18.45 4.08
N THR A 49 -8.75 18.63 5.23
CA THR A 49 -9.24 19.93 5.70
C THR A 49 -8.11 20.93 5.85
N VAL A 50 -7.00 20.53 6.49
CA VAL A 50 -5.83 21.40 6.69
C VAL A 50 -5.21 21.80 5.35
N CYS A 51 -5.03 20.85 4.41
CA CYS A 51 -4.45 21.14 3.10
C CYS A 51 -5.35 22.03 2.25
N SER A 52 -6.66 21.80 2.26
CA SER A 52 -7.64 22.63 1.56
C SER A 52 -7.70 24.04 2.13
N LEU A 53 -7.70 24.20 3.46
CA LEU A 53 -7.67 25.52 4.11
C LEU A 53 -6.39 26.27 3.80
N ALA A 54 -5.23 25.59 3.83
CA ALA A 54 -3.96 26.20 3.47
C ALA A 54 -3.94 26.66 2.00
N ALA A 55 -4.44 25.83 1.07
CA ALA A 55 -4.53 26.17 -0.35
C ALA A 55 -5.48 27.36 -0.60
N LEU A 56 -6.65 27.37 0.03
CA LEU A 56 -7.60 28.48 -0.05
C LEU A 56 -7.00 29.77 0.54
N GLY A 57 -6.29 29.67 1.67
CA GLY A 57 -5.58 30.79 2.28
C GLY A 57 -4.51 31.36 1.34
N LEU A 58 -3.71 30.50 0.71
CA LEU A 58 -2.71 30.92 -0.28
C LEU A 58 -3.36 31.60 -1.49
N LEU A 59 -4.44 31.04 -2.04
CA LEU A 59 -5.16 31.66 -3.15
C LEU A 59 -5.78 33.01 -2.76
N ALA A 60 -6.31 33.14 -1.55
CA ALA A 60 -6.85 34.40 -1.05
C ALA A 60 -5.75 35.47 -0.90
N ILE A 61 -4.56 35.09 -0.40
CA ILE A 61 -3.40 35.98 -0.30
C ILE A 61 -2.92 36.40 -1.70
N VAL A 62 -2.81 35.45 -2.65
CA VAL A 62 -2.42 35.76 -4.03
C VAL A 62 -3.42 36.70 -4.68
N SER A 63 -4.71 36.41 -4.56
CA SER A 63 -5.79 37.27 -5.10
C SER A 63 -5.77 38.68 -4.50
N TRP A 64 -5.45 38.82 -3.21
CA TRP A 64 -5.30 40.11 -2.56
C TRP A 64 -4.12 40.90 -3.12
N ILE A 65 -2.95 40.26 -3.27
CA ILE A 65 -1.74 40.89 -3.80
C ILE A 65 -1.90 41.29 -5.27
N THR A 66 -2.44 40.41 -6.11
CA THR A 66 -2.63 40.71 -7.54
C THR A 66 -3.66 41.82 -7.74
N GLY A 67 -4.69 41.89 -6.89
CA GLY A 67 -5.65 42.98 -6.85
C GLY A 67 -5.03 44.35 -6.56
N ILE A 68 -4.01 44.41 -5.69
CA ILE A 68 -3.24 45.64 -5.44
C ILE A 68 -2.44 46.05 -6.69
N CYS A 69 -1.92 45.07 -7.44
CA CYS A 69 -1.13 45.30 -8.65
C CYS A 69 -1.98 45.52 -9.93
N GLY A 70 -3.33 45.51 -9.82
CA GLY A 70 -4.25 45.70 -10.95
C GLY A 70 -4.36 44.52 -11.93
N VAL A 71 -3.91 43.32 -11.53
CA VAL A 71 -4.00 42.10 -12.34
C VAL A 71 -5.03 41.17 -11.69
N HIS A 72 -6.02 40.70 -12.46
CA HIS A 72 -7.09 39.83 -11.94
C HIS A 72 -7.13 38.48 -12.68
N PRO A 73 -6.17 37.57 -12.38
CA PRO A 73 -6.15 36.24 -12.98
C PRO A 73 -7.08 35.24 -12.26
N LEU A 74 -7.61 35.62 -11.09
CA LEU A 74 -8.47 34.80 -10.23
C LEU A 74 -9.84 35.48 -10.07
N PRO A 75 -10.91 34.68 -9.87
CA PRO A 75 -12.26 35.22 -9.69
C PRO A 75 -12.33 36.13 -8.46
N ASN A 76 -13.09 37.21 -8.57
CA ASN A 76 -13.24 38.19 -7.51
C ASN A 76 -14.03 37.59 -6.34
N LEU A 77 -13.32 37.16 -5.28
CA LEU A 77 -13.92 36.53 -4.09
C LEU A 77 -15.12 37.31 -3.50
N PRO A 78 -15.06 38.65 -3.31
CA PRO A 78 -16.20 39.41 -2.79
C PRO A 78 -17.40 39.41 -3.75
N ALA A 79 -17.15 39.43 -5.06
CA ALA A 79 -18.20 39.40 -6.08
C ALA A 79 -18.80 38.00 -6.21
N LEU A 80 -17.99 36.95 -6.07
CA LEU A 80 -18.45 35.56 -6.02
C LEU A 80 -19.32 35.29 -4.79
N ILE A 81 -18.94 35.79 -3.61
CA ILE A 81 -19.72 35.63 -2.37
C ILE A 81 -21.05 36.40 -2.46
N ARG A 82 -21.06 37.60 -3.05
CA ARG A 82 -22.26 38.44 -3.16
C ARG A 82 -23.18 38.04 -4.33
N GLY A 83 -22.60 37.72 -5.47
CA GLY A 83 -23.30 37.38 -6.72
C GLY A 83 -23.66 35.90 -6.84
N GLY A 84 -23.04 35.03 -6.04
CA GLY A 84 -23.37 33.62 -5.93
C GLY A 84 -23.38 32.90 -7.28
N THR A 85 -24.48 32.20 -7.55
CA THR A 85 -24.62 31.37 -8.77
C THR A 85 -24.67 32.17 -10.07
N VAL A 86 -25.14 33.42 -10.04
CA VAL A 86 -25.19 34.30 -11.21
C VAL A 86 -23.76 34.62 -11.65
N TYR A 87 -22.90 34.99 -10.69
CA TYR A 87 -21.48 35.24 -10.96
C TYR A 87 -20.74 33.97 -11.44
N ILE A 88 -21.07 32.80 -10.90
CA ILE A 88 -20.49 31.52 -11.36
C ILE A 88 -20.87 31.22 -12.81
N ALA A 89 -22.12 31.50 -13.21
CA ALA A 89 -22.56 31.28 -14.58
C ALA A 89 -21.86 32.23 -15.56
N ASP A 90 -21.69 33.49 -15.16
CA ASP A 90 -21.05 34.52 -15.98
C ASP A 90 -19.52 34.35 -16.09
N HIS A 91 -18.88 33.77 -15.06
CA HIS A 91 -17.41 33.60 -14.97
C HIS A 91 -16.98 32.14 -14.79
N LEU A 92 -17.68 31.19 -15.44
CA LEU A 92 -17.48 29.76 -15.22
C LEU A 92 -16.02 29.30 -15.45
N GLY A 93 -15.35 29.82 -16.47
CA GLY A 93 -13.96 29.48 -16.78
C GLY A 93 -12.99 29.86 -15.65
N GLU A 94 -13.13 31.07 -15.11
CA GLU A 94 -12.29 31.57 -14.00
C GLU A 94 -12.53 30.78 -12.72
N VAL A 95 -13.80 30.47 -12.42
CA VAL A 95 -14.17 29.69 -11.23
C VAL A 95 -13.64 28.26 -11.32
N VAL A 96 -13.77 27.60 -12.48
CA VAL A 96 -13.24 26.25 -12.70
C VAL A 96 -11.71 26.24 -12.63
N PHE A 97 -11.05 27.22 -13.25
CA PHE A 97 -9.59 27.36 -13.17
C PHE A 97 -9.11 27.55 -11.72
N ALA A 98 -9.74 28.45 -10.97
CA ALA A 98 -9.40 28.68 -9.57
C ALA A 98 -9.65 27.44 -8.69
N ALA A 99 -10.74 26.71 -8.94
CA ALA A 99 -11.01 25.44 -8.25
C ALA A 99 -9.95 24.38 -8.57
N ALA A 100 -9.57 24.22 -9.84
CA ALA A 100 -8.52 23.30 -10.26
C ALA A 100 -7.15 23.67 -9.68
N LEU A 101 -6.82 24.97 -9.65
CA LEU A 101 -5.60 25.47 -9.03
C LEU A 101 -5.60 25.23 -7.51
N GLY A 102 -6.73 25.46 -6.84
CA GLY A 102 -6.90 25.18 -5.41
C GLY A 102 -6.71 23.70 -5.08
N LEU A 103 -7.26 22.81 -5.91
CA LEU A 103 -7.01 21.38 -5.79
C LEU A 103 -5.52 21.07 -5.97
N ALA A 104 -4.89 21.54 -7.04
CA ALA A 104 -3.48 21.28 -7.32
C ALA A 104 -2.58 21.76 -6.17
N LEU A 105 -2.84 22.93 -5.61
CA LEU A 105 -2.13 23.46 -4.44
C LEU A 105 -2.37 22.57 -3.21
N SER A 106 -3.59 22.16 -2.93
CA SER A 106 -3.89 21.31 -1.77
C SER A 106 -3.19 19.94 -1.86
N LEU A 107 -3.15 19.33 -3.06
CA LEU A 107 -2.40 18.11 -3.33
C LEU A 107 -0.89 18.34 -3.17
N GLY A 108 -0.38 19.47 -3.67
CA GLY A 108 1.02 19.86 -3.52
C GLY A 108 1.42 20.04 -2.06
N ILE A 109 0.62 20.74 -1.26
CA ILE A 109 0.85 20.93 0.19
C ILE A 109 0.84 19.59 0.92
N SER A 110 -0.14 18.73 0.61
CA SER A 110 -0.22 17.38 1.16
C SER A 110 1.05 16.56 0.86
N TYR A 111 1.49 16.54 -0.40
CA TYR A 111 2.70 15.84 -0.81
C TYR A 111 3.97 16.43 -0.20
N LEU A 112 4.08 17.75 -0.12
CA LEU A 112 5.21 18.43 0.53
C LEU A 112 5.26 18.13 2.03
N GLY A 113 4.10 18.09 2.70
CA GLY A 113 4.00 17.69 4.10
C GLY A 113 4.46 16.25 4.32
N TYR A 114 4.03 15.32 3.43
CA TYR A 114 4.55 13.95 3.41
C TYR A 114 6.07 13.93 3.23
N TRP A 115 6.58 14.59 2.18
CA TRP A 115 8.01 14.59 1.85
C TRP A 115 8.86 15.18 2.98
N TYR A 116 8.42 16.29 3.59
CA TYR A 116 9.13 16.94 4.68
C TYR A 116 9.26 16.04 5.91
N ILE A 117 8.18 15.35 6.29
CA ILE A 117 8.17 14.45 7.45
C ILE A 117 9.06 13.22 7.21
N HIS A 118 9.06 12.65 6.01
CA HIS A 118 9.70 11.36 5.72
C HIS A 118 11.05 11.50 4.96
N ARG A 119 11.59 12.72 4.85
CA ARG A 119 12.83 13.02 4.08
C ARG A 119 14.07 12.26 4.57
N GLY A 120 14.07 11.82 5.82
CA GLY A 120 15.19 11.14 6.46
C GLY A 120 15.04 9.62 6.61
N GLU A 121 13.99 9.01 6.05
CA GLU A 121 13.70 7.58 6.20
C GLU A 121 14.15 6.80 4.95
N PRO A 122 15.33 6.14 4.98
CA PRO A 122 15.93 5.52 3.79
C PRO A 122 15.19 4.25 3.33
N SER A 123 14.38 3.63 4.18
CA SER A 123 13.66 2.40 3.87
C SER A 123 12.21 2.68 3.50
N ASP A 124 11.76 2.18 2.35
CA ASP A 124 10.34 1.89 2.14
C ASP A 124 10.01 0.61 2.92
N ILE A 125 8.94 0.66 3.73
CA ILE A 125 8.41 -0.51 4.43
C ILE A 125 7.42 -1.16 3.48
N ASP A 126 7.95 -2.00 2.60
CA ASP A 126 7.11 -2.83 1.76
C ASP A 126 6.46 -3.91 2.63
N TYR A 127 5.12 -3.88 2.72
CA TYR A 127 4.32 -4.89 3.39
C TYR A 127 4.23 -6.16 2.54
N ILE A 128 5.39 -6.72 2.19
CA ILE A 128 5.55 -7.96 1.47
C ILE A 128 5.56 -9.07 2.53
N SER A 129 4.67 -10.05 2.40
CA SER A 129 4.67 -11.20 3.31
C SER A 129 6.04 -11.91 3.24
N ALA A 130 6.52 -12.43 4.37
CA ALA A 130 7.77 -13.21 4.40
C ALA A 130 7.73 -14.38 3.38
N TRP A 131 6.54 -14.90 3.10
CA TRP A 131 6.33 -15.90 2.05
C TRP A 131 6.61 -15.34 0.66
N ARG A 132 6.16 -14.12 0.34
CA ARG A 132 6.46 -13.49 -0.94
C ARG A 132 7.94 -13.14 -1.08
N SER A 133 8.58 -12.64 -0.01
CA SER A 133 10.03 -12.40 -0.01
C SER A 133 10.77 -13.70 -0.34
N VAL A 134 10.63 -14.72 0.51
CA VAL A 134 11.46 -15.93 0.42
C VAL A 134 11.01 -16.86 -0.71
N LEU A 135 9.71 -17.01 -0.98
CA LEU A 135 9.23 -17.95 -2.01
C LEU A 135 9.23 -17.34 -3.41
N ARG A 136 9.48 -16.04 -3.56
CA ARG A 136 9.37 -15.37 -4.86
C ARG A 136 10.47 -14.37 -5.16
N ASP A 137 10.69 -13.41 -4.28
CA ASP A 137 11.53 -12.25 -4.57
C ASP A 137 13.03 -12.58 -4.34
N ASP A 138 13.34 -13.44 -3.35
CA ASP A 138 14.69 -13.90 -3.00
C ASP A 138 15.19 -15.07 -3.89
N ARG A 139 14.45 -15.42 -4.94
CA ARG A 139 14.83 -16.52 -5.83
C ARG A 139 16.02 -16.12 -6.71
N PRO A 140 17.05 -16.98 -6.89
CA PRO A 140 18.18 -16.68 -7.76
C PRO A 140 17.77 -16.35 -9.21
N THR A 141 16.79 -17.07 -9.74
CA THR A 141 16.14 -16.76 -11.01
C THR A 141 14.63 -16.98 -10.92
N PRO A 142 13.81 -16.32 -11.74
CA PRO A 142 12.35 -16.49 -11.75
C PRO A 142 11.87 -17.92 -11.99
N THR A 143 12.71 -18.75 -12.61
CA THR A 143 12.44 -20.16 -12.96
C THR A 143 12.99 -21.15 -11.94
N THR A 144 13.76 -20.71 -10.95
CA THR A 144 14.33 -21.61 -9.94
C THR A 144 13.21 -22.25 -9.11
N PRO A 145 13.13 -23.59 -9.03
CA PRO A 145 12.13 -24.26 -8.22
C PRO A 145 12.39 -24.01 -6.74
N VAL A 146 11.30 -23.82 -5.98
CA VAL A 146 11.35 -23.58 -4.53
C VAL A 146 10.86 -24.83 -3.82
N HIS A 147 11.75 -25.49 -3.10
CA HIS A 147 11.43 -26.63 -2.26
C HIS A 147 11.29 -26.17 -0.82
N VAL A 148 10.29 -26.69 -0.13
CA VAL A 148 10.03 -26.34 1.26
C VAL A 148 9.83 -27.57 2.12
N MET A 149 10.23 -27.44 3.38
CA MET A 149 9.90 -28.37 4.45
C MET A 149 9.13 -27.59 5.53
N VAL A 150 7.91 -28.04 5.80
CA VAL A 150 6.92 -27.33 6.62
C VAL A 150 6.63 -28.17 7.85
N LYS A 151 6.83 -27.60 9.04
CA LYS A 151 6.45 -28.23 10.31
C LYS A 151 5.11 -27.67 10.77
N LEU A 152 4.16 -28.56 11.08
CA LEU A 152 2.84 -28.18 11.58
C LEU A 152 2.76 -28.26 13.11
N LYS A 153 1.78 -27.59 13.71
CA LYS A 153 1.52 -27.58 15.16
C LYS A 153 1.27 -28.97 15.73
N ASN A 154 0.64 -29.84 14.95
CA ASN A 154 0.39 -31.24 15.30
C ASN A 154 1.67 -32.12 15.28
N GLY A 155 2.85 -31.55 15.02
CA GLY A 155 4.14 -32.25 14.99
C GLY A 155 4.50 -32.87 13.64
N SER A 156 3.55 -32.95 12.69
CA SER A 156 3.82 -33.49 11.37
C SER A 156 4.71 -32.56 10.55
N THR A 157 5.52 -33.14 9.66
CA THR A 157 6.35 -32.41 8.72
C THR A 157 5.98 -32.80 7.29
N TRP A 158 5.82 -31.81 6.43
CA TRP A 158 5.53 -31.97 5.00
C TRP A 158 6.67 -31.38 4.18
N ALA A 159 7.09 -32.07 3.12
CA ALA A 159 8.06 -31.56 2.16
C ALA A 159 7.50 -31.63 0.74
N GLY A 160 7.83 -30.63 -0.06
CA GLY A 160 7.44 -30.59 -1.46
C GLY A 160 7.89 -29.31 -2.15
N ARG A 161 7.56 -29.18 -3.43
CA ARG A 161 7.79 -27.96 -4.19
C ARG A 161 6.62 -27.00 -3.98
N VAL A 162 6.90 -25.71 -3.84
CA VAL A 162 5.84 -24.69 -3.74
C VAL A 162 5.19 -24.50 -5.10
N ALA A 163 3.89 -24.75 -5.17
CA ALA A 163 3.08 -24.50 -6.36
C ALA A 163 2.37 -23.14 -6.28
N LYS A 164 1.73 -22.85 -5.14
CA LYS A 164 0.99 -21.61 -4.89
C LYS A 164 1.05 -21.25 -3.41
N TYR A 165 0.83 -19.99 -3.10
CA TYR A 165 0.66 -19.52 -1.73
C TYR A 165 -0.25 -18.28 -1.69
N SER A 166 -0.95 -18.06 -0.57
CA SER A 166 -1.69 -16.82 -0.33
C SER A 166 -0.70 -15.66 -0.16
N PRO A 167 -0.78 -14.59 -0.98
CA PRO A 167 0.12 -13.45 -0.84
C PRO A 167 -0.18 -12.60 0.40
N ASP A 168 -1.30 -12.88 1.09
CA ASP A 168 -1.83 -12.06 2.17
C ASP A 168 -0.85 -11.95 3.35
N PRO A 169 -0.64 -10.74 3.87
CA PRO A 169 0.13 -10.50 5.08
C PRO A 169 -0.52 -11.00 6.38
N ASP A 170 -1.83 -11.22 6.44
CA ASP A 170 -2.50 -11.83 7.60
C ASP A 170 -2.24 -13.34 7.63
N LEU A 171 -1.98 -13.89 8.83
CA LEU A 171 -1.77 -15.31 9.04
C LEU A 171 -3.06 -16.13 8.94
N ALA A 172 -4.22 -15.54 9.28
CA ALA A 172 -5.49 -16.26 9.38
C ALA A 172 -5.93 -16.92 8.07
N ASP A 173 -5.71 -16.23 6.94
CA ASP A 173 -6.18 -16.64 5.61
C ASP A 173 -5.04 -17.16 4.71
N ARG A 174 -3.90 -17.51 5.31
CA ARG A 174 -2.75 -18.04 4.56
C ARG A 174 -2.92 -19.50 4.22
N GLU A 175 -2.59 -19.85 2.99
CA GLU A 175 -2.50 -21.23 2.53
C GLU A 175 -1.24 -21.45 1.71
N LEU A 176 -0.56 -22.57 1.95
CA LEU A 176 0.60 -23.00 1.18
C LEU A 176 0.25 -24.27 0.41
N VAL A 177 0.37 -24.22 -0.91
CA VAL A 177 0.09 -25.36 -1.79
C VAL A 177 1.41 -25.98 -2.23
N LEU A 178 1.61 -27.25 -1.88
CA LEU A 178 2.76 -28.02 -2.32
C LEU A 178 2.39 -28.95 -3.48
N GLU A 179 3.35 -29.18 -4.37
CA GLU A 179 3.29 -30.17 -5.44
C GLU A 179 4.46 -31.17 -5.35
N PRO A 180 4.39 -32.29 -6.09
CA PRO A 180 5.45 -33.28 -6.13
C PRO A 180 6.85 -32.69 -6.41
N PRO A 181 7.91 -33.27 -5.80
CA PRO A 181 7.90 -34.51 -4.99
C PRO A 181 7.33 -34.29 -3.57
N LEU A 182 6.25 -34.99 -3.21
CA LEU A 182 5.61 -34.85 -1.89
C LEU A 182 6.15 -35.90 -0.93
N ALA A 183 6.49 -35.48 0.28
CA ALA A 183 6.86 -36.39 1.37
C ALA A 183 6.29 -35.88 2.69
N ALA A 184 5.98 -36.79 3.61
CA ALA A 184 5.48 -36.42 4.93
C ALA A 184 5.97 -37.38 6.02
N ARG A 185 6.03 -36.86 7.25
CA ARG A 185 6.17 -37.64 8.48
C ARG A 185 5.20 -37.15 9.53
N LYS A 186 4.69 -38.08 10.34
CA LYS A 186 3.74 -37.76 11.41
C LYS A 186 4.44 -37.22 12.65
N ASP A 187 5.65 -37.70 12.93
CA ASP A 187 6.46 -37.31 14.07
C ASP A 187 7.91 -37.08 13.60
N SER A 188 8.61 -36.16 14.27
CA SER A 188 10.00 -35.79 13.99
C SER A 188 10.99 -36.93 14.27
N THR A 189 10.57 -37.94 15.02
CA THR A 189 11.32 -39.17 15.31
C THR A 189 11.28 -40.20 14.18
N VAL A 190 10.39 -40.01 13.21
CA VAL A 190 10.21 -40.92 12.06
C VAL A 190 10.78 -40.27 10.81
N ASP A 191 11.42 -41.08 9.97
CA ASP A 191 11.92 -40.63 8.67
C ASP A 191 10.79 -40.10 7.78
N ILE A 192 11.12 -39.08 6.99
CA ILE A 192 10.19 -38.52 6.02
C ILE A 192 9.94 -39.52 4.90
N LYS A 193 8.67 -39.87 4.67
CA LYS A 193 8.30 -40.88 3.65
C LYS A 193 7.68 -40.20 2.44
N PRO A 194 8.07 -40.59 1.21
CA PRO A 194 7.43 -40.09 0.01
C PRO A 194 5.95 -40.50 -0.02
N LEU A 195 5.09 -39.59 -0.46
CA LEU A 195 3.68 -39.89 -0.68
C LEU A 195 3.51 -40.69 -1.97
N ASN A 196 2.41 -41.44 -2.04
CA ASN A 196 2.00 -42.13 -3.25
C ASN A 196 1.85 -41.13 -4.42
N ALA A 197 2.36 -41.49 -5.60
CA ALA A 197 2.33 -40.69 -6.82
C ALA A 197 0.91 -40.27 -7.28
N LYS A 198 -0.15 -40.88 -6.74
CA LYS A 198 -1.55 -40.44 -6.97
C LYS A 198 -1.86 -39.06 -6.41
N TRP A 199 -1.11 -38.58 -5.41
CA TRP A 199 -1.33 -37.27 -4.80
C TRP A 199 -0.50 -36.20 -5.50
N THR A 200 -1.18 -35.23 -6.13
CA THR A 200 -0.54 -34.18 -6.94
C THR A 200 -0.47 -32.83 -6.25
N ARG A 201 -1.28 -32.59 -5.20
CA ARG A 201 -1.30 -31.33 -4.45
C ARG A 201 -1.62 -31.61 -2.98
N VAL A 202 -1.06 -30.79 -2.09
CA VAL A 202 -1.49 -30.69 -0.69
C VAL A 202 -1.59 -29.21 -0.33
N ILE A 203 -2.63 -28.85 0.42
CA ILE A 203 -2.88 -27.49 0.90
C ILE A 203 -2.64 -27.49 2.41
N LEU A 204 -1.76 -26.61 2.87
CA LEU A 204 -1.40 -26.44 4.27
C LEU A 204 -1.91 -25.09 4.76
N SER A 205 -2.69 -25.11 5.84
CA SER A 205 -3.23 -23.90 6.47
C SER A 205 -2.12 -23.16 7.22
N GLY A 206 -1.95 -21.87 6.93
CA GLY A 206 -0.96 -20.97 7.51
C GLY A 206 -0.98 -20.91 9.04
N PRO A 207 -2.15 -20.79 9.68
CA PRO A 207 -2.28 -20.86 11.14
C PRO A 207 -1.75 -22.15 11.77
N GLU A 208 -1.67 -23.24 11.02
CA GLU A 208 -1.16 -24.53 11.51
C GLU A 208 0.34 -24.70 11.31
N ILE A 209 0.99 -23.79 10.58
CA ILE A 209 2.43 -23.85 10.28
C ILE A 209 3.23 -23.24 11.43
N VAL A 210 4.16 -24.02 11.97
CA VAL A 210 5.13 -23.60 13.00
C VAL A 210 6.37 -23.01 12.35
N SER A 211 6.87 -23.65 11.30
CA SER A 211 8.06 -23.18 10.57
C SER A 211 8.09 -23.70 9.14
N ILE A 212 8.80 -22.96 8.29
CA ILE A 212 9.08 -23.31 6.89
C ILE A 212 10.58 -23.19 6.68
N ALA A 213 11.24 -24.28 6.27
CA ALA A 213 12.59 -24.25 5.72
C ALA A 213 12.50 -24.22 4.20
N VAL A 214 13.29 -23.36 3.56
CA VAL A 214 13.25 -23.14 2.10
C VAL A 214 14.60 -23.51 1.50
N SER A 215 14.56 -24.20 0.36
CA SER A 215 15.72 -24.50 -0.48
C SER A 215 15.40 -24.12 -1.93
N TYR A 216 16.36 -23.48 -2.60
CA TYR A 216 16.26 -23.08 -4.00
C TYR A 216 17.02 -24.06 -4.89
N GLY A 217 16.43 -24.44 -6.02
CA GLY A 217 17.05 -25.37 -6.95
C GLY A 217 16.84 -26.82 -6.55
N ASP A 218 17.80 -27.68 -6.88
CA ASP A 218 17.69 -29.12 -6.65
C ASP A 218 17.84 -29.45 -5.17
N ALA A 219 16.83 -30.12 -4.61
CA ALA A 219 16.75 -30.51 -3.20
C ALA A 219 17.91 -31.42 -2.72
N THR A 220 18.77 -31.88 -3.63
CA THR A 220 19.94 -32.74 -3.38
C THR A 220 21.26 -31.98 -3.29
N SER A 221 21.32 -30.68 -3.61
CA SER A 221 22.55 -29.90 -3.48
C SER A 221 22.62 -29.27 -2.08
N PRO A 222 23.66 -29.53 -1.27
CA PRO A 222 23.86 -28.77 -0.03
C PRO A 222 24.04 -27.27 -0.36
N PRO A 223 23.60 -26.36 0.53
CA PRO A 223 23.76 -24.93 0.32
C PRO A 223 25.26 -24.61 0.15
N PRO A 224 25.64 -23.75 -0.81
CA PRO A 224 27.02 -23.31 -0.92
C PRO A 224 27.46 -22.66 0.41
N PRO A 225 28.72 -22.86 0.85
CA PRO A 225 29.22 -22.22 2.06
C PRO A 225 29.00 -20.70 2.01
N PRO A 226 28.69 -20.04 3.13
CA PRO A 226 28.62 -18.58 3.16
C PRO A 226 29.92 -18.01 2.60
N ALA A 227 29.80 -17.07 1.65
CA ALA A 227 30.96 -16.39 1.10
C ALA A 227 31.74 -15.77 2.26
N PRO A 228 33.09 -15.93 2.31
CA PRO A 228 33.89 -15.33 3.36
C PRO A 228 33.64 -13.83 3.38
N PRO A 229 33.56 -13.21 4.58
CA PRO A 229 33.37 -11.77 4.68
C PRO A 229 34.46 -11.07 3.88
N THR A 230 34.06 -10.25 2.91
CA THR A 230 34.97 -9.33 2.24
C THR A 230 35.47 -8.36 3.31
N THR A 231 36.67 -8.62 3.80
CA THR A 231 37.40 -7.66 4.64
C THR A 231 37.55 -6.34 3.87
N PRO A 232 37.35 -5.19 4.55
CA PRO A 232 37.42 -3.86 3.95
C PRO A 232 38.81 -3.51 3.41
#